data_AF-A0A2Z6RNX5-F1
#
_entry.id   AF-A0A2Z6RNX5-F1
#
_cell.length_a   1.000
_cell.length_b   1.000
_cell.length_c   1.000
_cell.angle_alpha   90.00
_cell.angle_beta   90.00
_cell.angle_gamma   90.00
#
_symmetry.space_group_name_H-M   'P 1'
#
loop_
_entity.id
_entity.type
_entity.pdbx_description
1 polymer ?
#
loop_
_entity_poly.entity_id
_entity_poly.type
_entity_poly.pdbx_seq_one_letter_code
_entity_poly.pdbx_strand_id
1 'polypeptide(L)'
;MTLEQPEPDVVKVSILNEESIILGFHLTKFMLRDVISNIPSSNYVIITDENLAPIYLSKIKDDFNKITSEITSAKDKETSEPRLITYTVPSVRQVKSRDTKAEIEDFLLSKACGRDTCILAMGGGIIGDLAGFVAATFMRGIPYVQIPTTLIAMVDSSIGGKTAVDTPHGKNLIGSFWQPKRIYIDLVFLETIPEREFTNGMAEVIKSAIISSESNFINLENGISHIREAVFSNSKRNVPFQGATLATRTPSQSLLLSAIMEAAKFKADIVTHDERDSGLRSLLNFGHTIGHAIEAILSPELLHGECISIGMIKEAEIARHLGHLNQVPVSRLYRVLQDYGLPVSLEEKKIKDLVGKKSCTVDKLMEIMKVDKKIQGDQKRIVMLSSIGNTYEKKATIVADSVIRKILSPAIKILPVTSSNISSIHVTMTTPGSKSISNRALILAALGNGTCRLKGLLYSDDTQVMMVALQKLRGAKFEWENDGETLAVTGGGGNLQVPDDELYLGNAGTASRFLTTVCTLISAET
;
A
#
# COMPACT_ATOMS: atom_id res chain seq x y z
N MET A 1 38.95 3.99 -8.85
CA MET A 1 38.03 3.60 -9.94
C MET A 1 36.62 3.79 -9.44
N THR A 2 35.83 4.69 -10.05
CA THR A 2 34.38 4.73 -9.83
C THR A 2 33.82 3.39 -10.32
N LEU A 3 33.29 2.57 -9.41
CA LEU A 3 32.65 1.32 -9.77
C LEU A 3 31.49 1.60 -10.72
N GLU A 4 31.52 0.97 -11.88
CA GLU A 4 30.45 1.06 -12.87
C GLU A 4 29.19 0.38 -12.31
N GLN A 5 28.03 0.99 -12.56
CA GLN A 5 26.76 0.43 -12.12
C GLN A 5 26.45 -0.83 -12.96
N PRO A 6 26.13 -1.97 -12.33
CA PRO A 6 25.76 -3.18 -13.08
C PRO A 6 24.40 -2.99 -13.78
N GLU A 7 24.17 -3.79 -14.81
CA GLU A 7 22.84 -3.92 -15.41
C GLU A 7 21.87 -4.47 -14.34
N PRO A 8 20.76 -3.77 -14.03
CA PRO A 8 19.89 -4.17 -12.94
C PRO A 8 19.00 -5.36 -13.34
N ASP A 9 18.77 -6.27 -12.39
CA ASP A 9 17.72 -7.28 -12.50
C ASP A 9 16.35 -6.62 -12.31
N VAL A 10 15.59 -6.57 -13.40
CA VAL A 10 14.25 -5.96 -13.43
C VAL A 10 13.15 -7.00 -13.42
N VAL A 11 12.03 -6.64 -12.80
CA VAL A 11 10.77 -7.36 -12.91
C VAL A 11 9.80 -6.53 -13.74
N LYS A 12 9.10 -7.17 -14.67
CA LYS A 12 8.10 -6.52 -15.52
C LYS A 12 6.70 -6.96 -15.12
N VAL A 13 5.77 -6.02 -15.16
CA VAL A 13 4.34 -6.25 -14.91
C VAL A 13 3.57 -5.72 -16.11
N SER A 14 2.66 -6.56 -16.62
CA SER A 14 1.79 -6.20 -17.74
C SER A 14 0.60 -5.37 -17.26
N ILE A 15 0.28 -4.32 -18.00
CA ILE A 15 -0.95 -3.53 -17.86
C ILE A 15 -1.45 -3.19 -19.26
N LEU A 16 -2.75 -3.39 -19.51
CA LEU A 16 -3.36 -3.19 -20.83
C LEU A 16 -2.64 -3.96 -21.95
N ASN A 17 -2.18 -5.18 -21.63
CA ASN A 17 -1.44 -6.10 -22.50
C ASN A 17 -0.02 -5.66 -22.89
N GLU A 18 0.55 -4.66 -22.22
CA GLU A 18 1.94 -4.22 -22.42
C GLU A 18 2.74 -4.34 -21.12
N GLU A 19 3.96 -4.86 -21.20
CA GLU A 19 4.94 -4.86 -20.09
C GLU A 19 5.51 -3.44 -19.85
N SER A 20 4.64 -2.50 -19.48
CA SER A 20 5.01 -1.09 -19.31
C SER A 20 5.43 -0.75 -17.88
N ILE A 21 5.13 -1.59 -16.89
CA ILE A 21 5.57 -1.41 -15.50
C ILE A 21 6.86 -2.20 -15.29
N ILE A 22 7.93 -1.51 -14.88
CA ILE A 22 9.26 -2.08 -14.68
C ILE A 22 9.73 -1.71 -13.28
N LEU A 23 10.03 -2.72 -12.45
CA LEU A 23 10.40 -2.55 -11.05
C LEU A 23 11.77 -3.17 -10.76
N GLY A 24 12.50 -2.59 -9.82
CA GLY A 24 13.81 -3.08 -9.40
C GLY A 24 14.55 -2.05 -8.55
N PHE A 25 15.88 -2.15 -8.50
CA PHE A 25 16.73 -1.23 -7.76
C PHE A 25 17.79 -0.63 -8.69
N HIS A 26 18.10 0.65 -8.50
CA HIS A 26 19.10 1.40 -9.26
C HIS A 26 18.74 1.47 -10.76
N LEU A 27 17.48 1.74 -11.08
CA LEU A 27 16.97 1.73 -12.45
C LEU A 27 17.31 2.98 -13.25
N THR A 28 17.88 4.04 -12.66
CA THR A 28 18.05 5.34 -13.33
C THR A 28 18.71 5.22 -14.73
N LYS A 29 19.87 4.56 -14.84
CA LYS A 29 20.55 4.40 -16.14
C LYS A 29 19.79 3.49 -17.11
N PHE A 30 19.22 2.40 -16.59
CA PHE A 30 18.37 1.49 -17.36
C PHE A 30 17.18 2.23 -17.97
N MET A 31 16.48 3.02 -17.15
CA MET A 31 15.32 3.82 -17.53
C MET A 31 15.69 4.84 -18.61
N LEU A 32 16.79 5.59 -18.44
CA LEU A 32 17.23 6.55 -19.45
C LEU A 32 17.55 5.87 -20.79
N ARG A 33 18.26 4.73 -20.77
CA ARG A 33 18.53 3.93 -21.98
C ARG A 33 17.25 3.43 -22.65
N ASP A 34 16.31 2.89 -21.87
CA ASP A 34 15.01 2.40 -22.37
C ASP A 34 14.20 3.53 -22.98
N VAL A 35 14.05 4.66 -22.28
CA VAL A 35 13.29 5.82 -22.78
C VAL A 35 13.91 6.38 -24.06
N ILE A 36 15.23 6.63 -24.09
CA ILE A 36 15.88 7.22 -25.27
C ILE A 36 15.79 6.28 -26.49
N SER A 37 15.87 4.97 -26.26
CA SER A 37 15.87 3.98 -27.34
C SER A 37 14.46 3.66 -27.85
N ASN A 38 13.48 3.54 -26.96
CA ASN A 38 12.15 3.01 -27.26
C ASN A 38 11.05 4.07 -27.29
N ILE A 39 11.32 5.29 -26.81
CA ILE A 39 10.40 6.44 -26.87
C ILE A 39 11.17 7.65 -27.44
N PRO A 40 11.65 7.57 -28.70
CA PRO A 40 12.50 8.60 -29.28
C PRO A 40 11.77 9.95 -29.35
N SER A 41 12.43 10.98 -28.85
CA SER A 41 11.94 12.36 -28.78
C SER A 41 13.11 13.34 -28.95
N SER A 42 12.86 14.52 -29.55
CA SER A 42 13.85 15.61 -29.53
C SER A 42 13.93 16.33 -28.18
N ASN A 43 12.89 16.22 -27.34
CA ASN A 43 12.79 16.88 -26.04
C ASN A 43 12.28 15.91 -24.96
N TYR A 44 13.12 15.64 -23.98
CA TYR A 44 12.71 14.97 -22.74
C TYR A 44 12.55 16.04 -21.66
N VAL A 45 11.44 16.02 -20.92
CA VAL A 45 11.17 17.02 -19.89
C VAL A 45 10.92 16.34 -18.56
N ILE A 46 11.86 16.50 -17.60
CA ILE A 46 11.63 16.06 -16.23
C ILE A 46 10.81 17.10 -15.50
N ILE A 47 9.68 16.68 -14.95
CA ILE A 47 8.87 17.47 -14.02
C ILE A 47 8.99 16.81 -12.65
N THR A 48 9.43 17.58 -11.65
CA THR A 48 9.66 17.12 -10.27
C THR A 48 9.35 18.22 -9.25
N ASP A 49 9.43 17.94 -7.96
CA ASP A 49 9.34 18.94 -6.89
C ASP A 49 10.70 19.42 -6.35
N GLU A 50 10.67 20.51 -5.58
CA GLU A 50 11.82 21.17 -4.95
C GLU A 50 12.55 20.30 -3.92
N ASN A 51 11.92 19.27 -3.35
CA ASN A 51 12.57 18.37 -2.40
C ASN A 51 13.45 17.35 -3.12
N LEU A 52 12.96 16.82 -4.24
CA LEU A 52 13.65 15.80 -5.04
C LEU A 52 14.71 16.39 -5.96
N ALA A 53 14.49 17.62 -6.45
CA ALA A 53 15.37 18.25 -7.44
C ALA A 53 16.85 18.30 -7.02
N PRO A 54 17.22 18.77 -5.80
CA PRO A 54 18.60 18.85 -5.35
C PRO A 54 19.27 17.47 -5.18
N ILE A 55 18.48 16.42 -4.94
CA ILE A 55 18.98 15.07 -4.64
C ILE A 55 19.29 14.32 -5.94
N TYR A 56 18.39 14.41 -6.93
CA TYR A 56 18.41 13.48 -8.07
C TYR A 56 18.73 14.13 -9.42
N LEU A 57 18.38 15.40 -9.66
CA LEU A 57 18.44 15.95 -11.01
C LEU A 57 19.85 16.09 -11.57
N SER A 58 20.85 16.44 -10.75
CA SER A 58 22.24 16.60 -11.23
C SER A 58 22.75 15.29 -11.82
N LYS A 59 22.59 14.18 -11.08
CA LYS A 59 23.04 12.86 -11.50
C LYS A 59 22.28 12.38 -12.74
N ILE A 60 20.96 12.59 -12.78
CA ILE A 60 20.14 12.21 -13.94
C ILE A 60 20.56 12.97 -15.19
N LYS A 61 20.86 14.27 -15.09
CA LYS A 61 21.37 15.08 -16.21
C LYS A 61 22.71 14.55 -16.72
N ASP A 62 23.64 14.26 -15.83
CA ASP A 62 24.95 13.73 -16.19
C ASP A 62 24.83 12.37 -16.87
N ASP A 63 24.00 11.47 -16.34
CA ASP A 63 23.75 10.16 -16.94
C ASP A 63 23.01 10.28 -18.29
N PHE A 64 22.04 11.18 -18.42
CA PHE A 64 21.34 11.44 -19.68
C PHE A 64 22.29 11.89 -20.78
N ASN A 65 23.17 12.85 -20.49
CA ASN A 65 24.14 13.36 -21.47
C ASN A 65 25.09 12.25 -21.92
N LYS A 66 25.63 11.45 -20.99
CA LYS A 66 26.52 10.32 -21.31
C LYS A 66 25.82 9.29 -22.20
N ILE A 67 24.63 8.85 -21.80
CA ILE A 67 23.85 7.84 -22.53
C ILE A 67 23.46 8.35 -23.92
N THR A 68 23.07 9.62 -24.02
CA THR A 68 22.73 10.23 -25.30
C THR A 68 23.94 10.24 -26.24
N SER A 69 25.12 10.67 -25.76
CA SER A 69 26.34 10.63 -26.58
C SER A 69 26.73 9.19 -26.98
N GLU A 70 26.57 8.21 -26.09
CA GLU A 70 26.77 6.78 -26.40
C GLU A 70 25.85 6.31 -27.53
N ILE A 71 24.56 6.62 -27.47
CA ILE A 71 23.56 6.19 -28.46
C ILE A 71 23.70 6.95 -29.79
N THR A 72 23.95 8.26 -29.74
CA THR A 72 24.11 9.10 -30.95
C THR A 72 25.40 8.78 -31.68
N SER A 73 26.49 8.45 -30.99
CA SER A 73 27.74 8.02 -31.63
C SER A 73 27.60 6.69 -32.38
N ALA A 74 26.61 5.87 -32.01
CA ALA A 74 26.29 4.61 -32.67
C ALA A 74 25.28 4.75 -33.83
N LYS A 75 24.63 5.91 -34.00
CA LYS A 75 23.68 6.20 -35.09
C LYS A 75 24.29 7.21 -36.08
N ASP A 76 23.87 7.16 -37.35
CA ASP A 76 24.36 8.10 -38.38
C ASP A 76 24.17 9.57 -37.96
N LYS A 77 25.20 10.39 -38.20
CA LYS A 77 25.39 11.79 -37.74
C LYS A 77 24.33 12.81 -38.19
N GLU A 78 23.25 12.40 -38.84
CA GLU A 78 22.22 13.29 -39.37
C GLU A 78 21.12 13.66 -38.35
N THR A 79 21.06 12.99 -37.19
CA THR A 79 20.07 13.30 -36.15
C THR A 79 20.64 14.24 -35.07
N SER A 80 19.94 15.35 -34.81
CA SER A 80 20.29 16.27 -33.73
C SER A 80 20.13 15.61 -32.36
N GLU A 81 21.09 15.83 -31.45
CA GLU A 81 21.02 15.27 -30.10
C GLU A 81 19.75 15.75 -29.35
N PRO A 82 19.05 14.85 -28.65
CA PRO A 82 17.88 15.21 -27.87
C PRO A 82 18.26 16.08 -26.67
N ARG A 83 17.34 16.99 -26.31
CA ARG A 83 17.50 17.90 -25.17
C ARG A 83 16.84 17.33 -23.92
N LEU A 84 17.49 17.48 -22.76
CA LEU A 84 16.86 17.27 -21.46
C LEU A 84 16.53 18.62 -20.81
N ILE A 85 15.24 18.86 -20.60
CA ILE A 85 14.70 20.05 -19.93
C ILE A 85 14.21 19.64 -18.55
N THR A 86 14.38 20.51 -17.55
CA THR A 86 13.89 20.26 -16.19
C THR A 86 12.99 21.38 -15.73
N TYR A 87 11.88 21.02 -15.10
CA TYR A 87 10.96 21.94 -14.46
C TYR A 87 10.68 21.46 -13.02
N THR A 88 10.74 22.39 -12.08
CA THR A 88 10.58 22.11 -10.65
C THR A 88 9.37 22.88 -10.13
N VAL A 89 8.46 22.20 -9.44
CA VAL A 89 7.31 22.82 -8.74
C VAL A 89 7.54 22.86 -7.23
N PRO A 90 6.88 23.76 -6.49
CA PRO A 90 6.91 23.77 -5.04
C PRO A 90 6.47 22.45 -4.40
N SER A 91 7.09 22.06 -3.28
CA SER A 91 6.76 20.81 -2.57
C SER A 91 5.55 20.95 -1.63
N VAL A 92 4.41 21.42 -2.14
CA VAL A 92 3.16 21.62 -1.37
C VAL A 92 1.97 21.06 -2.12
N ARG A 93 0.92 20.62 -1.41
CA ARG A 93 -0.25 19.99 -2.05
C ARG A 93 -0.96 20.90 -3.04
N GLN A 94 -0.97 22.20 -2.79
CA GLN A 94 -1.65 23.22 -3.60
C GLN A 94 -1.13 23.28 -5.04
N VAL A 95 0.00 22.67 -5.37
CA VAL A 95 0.53 22.62 -6.75
C VAL A 95 -0.31 21.78 -7.71
N LYS A 96 -1.20 20.92 -7.22
CA LYS A 96 -2.09 20.15 -8.08
C LYS A 96 -3.29 20.99 -8.51
N SER A 97 -3.03 22.09 -9.21
CA SER A 97 -4.00 23.14 -9.53
C SER A 97 -4.05 23.46 -11.03
N ARG A 98 -5.06 24.22 -11.44
CA ARG A 98 -5.16 24.74 -12.82
C ARG A 98 -4.02 25.70 -13.15
N ASP A 99 -3.60 26.50 -12.17
CA ASP A 99 -2.57 27.53 -12.36
C ASP A 99 -1.21 26.88 -12.61
N THR A 100 -0.81 25.93 -11.75
CA THR A 100 0.45 25.20 -11.96
C THR A 100 0.46 24.40 -13.26
N LYS A 101 -0.70 23.84 -13.66
CA LYS A 101 -0.82 23.20 -14.98
C LYS A 101 -0.53 24.20 -16.11
N ALA A 102 -1.13 25.39 -16.06
CA ALA A 102 -0.91 26.44 -17.06
C ALA A 102 0.56 26.91 -17.08
N GLU A 103 1.17 27.11 -15.91
CA GLU A 103 2.58 27.50 -15.78
C GLU A 103 3.53 26.48 -16.43
N ILE A 104 3.27 25.17 -16.25
CA ILE A 104 4.05 24.11 -16.90
C ILE A 104 3.83 24.18 -18.42
N GLU A 105 2.58 24.27 -18.89
CA GLU A 105 2.26 24.32 -20.32
C GLU A 105 2.91 25.53 -21.02
N ASP A 106 2.84 26.71 -20.42
CA ASP A 106 3.47 27.94 -20.92
C ASP A 106 4.99 27.83 -20.91
N PHE A 107 5.57 27.22 -19.88
CA PHE A 107 7.01 26.93 -19.84
C PHE A 107 7.43 26.01 -21.00
N LEU A 108 6.70 24.92 -21.24
CA LEU A 108 6.97 24.00 -22.35
C LEU A 108 6.93 24.72 -23.71
N LEU A 109 5.92 25.57 -23.93
CA LEU A 109 5.81 26.40 -25.13
C LEU A 109 7.00 27.37 -25.25
N SER A 110 7.43 28.00 -24.15
CA SER A 110 8.59 28.91 -24.12
C SER A 110 9.92 28.23 -24.50
N LYS A 111 10.01 26.90 -24.34
CA LYS A 111 11.17 26.08 -24.73
C LYS A 111 11.04 25.47 -26.13
N ALA A 112 9.99 25.84 -26.87
CA ALA A 112 9.64 25.30 -28.17
C ALA A 112 9.48 23.76 -28.15
N CYS A 113 8.92 23.22 -27.07
CA CYS A 113 8.55 21.80 -27.00
C CYS A 113 7.42 21.49 -27.99
N GLY A 114 7.62 20.48 -28.84
CA GLY A 114 6.67 20.05 -29.87
C GLY A 114 5.84 18.82 -29.47
N ARG A 115 5.12 18.24 -30.45
CA ARG A 115 4.29 17.01 -30.25
C ARG A 115 5.10 15.76 -29.97
N ASP A 116 6.39 15.76 -30.32
CA ASP A 116 7.30 14.65 -30.08
C ASP A 116 7.85 14.63 -28.64
N THR A 117 7.65 15.71 -27.87
CA THR A 117 8.11 15.84 -26.48
C THR A 117 7.68 14.65 -25.62
N CYS A 118 8.59 14.15 -24.77
CA CYS A 118 8.30 13.10 -23.81
C CYS A 118 8.46 13.64 -22.39
N ILE A 119 7.40 13.59 -21.57
CA ILE A 119 7.44 14.01 -20.17
C ILE A 119 7.92 12.85 -19.27
N LEU A 120 8.87 13.13 -18.39
CA LEU A 120 9.36 12.24 -17.34
C LEU A 120 8.81 12.74 -15.99
N ALA A 121 7.72 12.16 -15.51
CA ALA A 121 7.08 12.56 -14.26
C ALA A 121 7.80 11.92 -13.06
N MET A 122 8.70 12.65 -12.40
CA MET A 122 9.50 12.16 -11.28
C MET A 122 8.97 12.70 -9.95
N GLY A 123 8.28 11.87 -9.17
CA GLY A 123 7.74 12.30 -7.89
C GLY A 123 6.70 11.36 -7.29
N GLY A 124 5.99 11.85 -6.27
CA GLY A 124 4.82 11.19 -5.73
C GLY A 124 3.57 11.37 -6.59
N GLY A 125 2.40 10.98 -6.06
CA GLY A 125 1.14 11.06 -6.80
C GLY A 125 0.72 12.46 -7.24
N ILE A 126 1.16 13.50 -6.54
CA ILE A 126 0.92 14.90 -6.94
C ILE A 126 1.61 15.21 -8.29
N ILE A 127 2.90 14.89 -8.40
CA ILE A 127 3.66 15.09 -9.64
C ILE A 127 3.11 14.18 -10.74
N GLY A 128 2.84 12.91 -10.42
CA GLY A 128 2.30 11.95 -11.38
C GLY A 128 0.96 12.39 -11.98
N ASP A 129 0.03 12.88 -11.16
CA ASP A 129 -1.28 13.39 -11.61
C ASP A 129 -1.11 14.65 -12.46
N LEU A 130 -0.32 15.61 -11.99
CA LEU A 130 -0.14 16.91 -12.64
C LEU A 130 0.60 16.79 -13.99
N ALA A 131 1.77 16.16 -13.98
CA ALA A 131 2.59 15.97 -15.18
C ALA A 131 1.88 15.07 -16.20
N GLY A 132 1.17 14.03 -15.73
CA GLY A 132 0.34 13.20 -16.60
C GLY A 132 -0.81 13.99 -17.23
N PHE A 133 -1.44 14.92 -16.51
CA PHE A 133 -2.54 15.71 -17.05
C PHE A 133 -2.03 16.78 -18.03
N VAL A 134 -0.87 17.38 -17.76
CA VAL A 134 -0.15 18.22 -18.74
C VAL A 134 0.14 17.39 -19.99
N ALA A 135 0.70 16.18 -19.87
CA ALA A 135 0.98 15.31 -21.02
C ALA A 135 -0.29 14.96 -21.82
N ALA A 136 -1.41 14.75 -21.14
CA ALA A 136 -2.69 14.43 -21.78
C ALA A 136 -3.24 15.58 -22.63
N THR A 137 -2.96 16.84 -22.27
CA THR A 137 -3.56 18.02 -22.92
C THR A 137 -2.58 18.82 -23.78
N PHE A 138 -1.29 18.79 -23.47
CA PHE A 138 -0.27 19.52 -24.22
C PHE A 138 -0.27 19.07 -25.67
N MET A 139 -0.51 20.00 -26.59
CA MET A 139 -0.70 19.74 -28.03
C MET A 139 -1.70 18.61 -28.35
N ARG A 140 -2.71 18.38 -27.49
CA ARG A 140 -3.72 17.32 -27.56
C ARG A 140 -3.20 15.90 -27.28
N GLY A 141 -2.10 15.78 -26.55
CA GLY A 141 -1.55 14.52 -26.10
C GLY A 141 -0.12 14.30 -26.57
N ILE A 142 0.78 14.07 -25.62
CA ILE A 142 2.18 13.71 -25.86
C ILE A 142 2.57 12.50 -25.00
N PRO A 143 3.60 11.71 -25.37
CA PRO A 143 4.06 10.61 -24.54
C PRO A 143 4.57 11.10 -23.19
N TYR A 144 4.38 10.27 -22.17
CA TYR A 144 5.00 10.47 -20.87
C TYR A 144 5.29 9.14 -20.18
N VAL A 145 6.17 9.17 -19.20
CA VAL A 145 6.48 8.03 -18.33
C VAL A 145 6.38 8.47 -16.86
N GLN A 146 6.09 7.51 -15.99
CA GLN A 146 6.07 7.71 -14.54
C GLN A 146 7.36 7.22 -13.90
N ILE A 147 7.92 8.00 -12.99
CA ILE A 147 9.08 7.66 -12.15
C ILE A 147 8.64 7.90 -10.69
N PRO A 148 7.84 6.98 -10.12
CA PRO A 148 7.30 7.13 -8.76
C PRO A 148 8.41 7.10 -7.70
N THR A 149 8.44 8.12 -6.84
CA THR A 149 9.44 8.25 -5.75
C THR A 149 8.86 8.06 -4.35
N THR A 150 7.54 7.91 -4.23
CA THR A 150 6.85 7.61 -2.97
C THR A 150 6.23 6.22 -3.03
N LEU A 151 6.09 5.56 -1.88
CA LEU A 151 5.50 4.22 -1.85
C LEU A 151 4.06 4.20 -2.40
N ILE A 152 3.22 5.21 -2.07
CA ILE A 152 1.87 5.37 -2.67
C ILE A 152 1.95 5.40 -4.20
N ALA A 153 2.89 6.16 -4.76
CA ALA A 153 2.99 6.26 -6.20
C ALA A 153 3.46 4.95 -6.84
N MET A 154 4.34 4.20 -6.18
CA MET A 154 4.83 2.91 -6.67
C MET A 154 3.73 1.85 -6.73
N VAL A 155 2.82 1.81 -5.75
CA VAL A 155 1.81 0.74 -5.64
C VAL A 155 0.42 1.15 -6.10
N ASP A 156 0.17 2.45 -6.21
CA ASP A 156 -1.14 2.98 -6.57
C ASP A 156 -1.04 4.10 -7.61
N SER A 157 -0.68 5.33 -7.25
CA SER A 157 -1.05 6.49 -8.08
C SER A 157 -0.38 6.58 -9.45
N SER A 158 0.81 5.98 -9.66
CA SER A 158 1.45 5.98 -10.98
C SER A 158 0.80 5.02 -11.98
N ILE A 159 -0.02 4.07 -11.49
CA ILE A 159 -0.58 2.97 -12.28
C ILE A 159 -2.03 3.27 -12.69
N GLY A 160 -2.29 3.12 -13.98
CA GLY A 160 -3.63 3.10 -14.57
C GLY A 160 -4.18 4.43 -15.06
N GLY A 161 -3.28 5.39 -15.33
CA GLY A 161 -3.52 6.53 -16.23
C GLY A 161 -4.51 7.58 -15.75
N LYS A 162 -4.94 7.57 -14.49
CA LYS A 162 -5.76 8.65 -13.94
C LYS A 162 -4.85 9.84 -13.67
N THR A 163 -5.15 10.97 -14.29
CA THR A 163 -4.40 12.23 -14.15
C THR A 163 -5.39 13.36 -13.90
N ALA A 164 -5.09 14.28 -13.00
CA ALA A 164 -6.05 15.30 -12.61
C ALA A 164 -5.43 16.50 -11.86
N VAL A 165 -6.23 17.54 -11.74
CA VAL A 165 -6.02 18.66 -10.81
C VAL A 165 -7.17 18.78 -9.83
N ASP A 166 -6.86 19.34 -8.67
CA ASP A 166 -7.85 19.71 -7.66
C ASP A 166 -8.51 21.05 -8.03
N THR A 167 -9.69 21.29 -7.46
CA THR A 167 -10.41 22.57 -7.59
C THR A 167 -10.91 22.98 -6.21
N PRO A 168 -11.37 24.24 -6.02
CA PRO A 168 -12.01 24.65 -4.76
C PRO A 168 -13.22 23.78 -4.36
N HIS A 169 -13.81 23.04 -5.31
CA HIS A 169 -14.94 22.15 -5.07
C HIS A 169 -14.56 20.72 -4.71
N GLY A 170 -13.27 20.35 -4.77
CA GLY A 170 -12.81 19.03 -4.36
C GLY A 170 -11.62 18.49 -5.14
N LYS A 171 -11.21 17.28 -4.75
CA LYS A 171 -10.04 16.59 -5.28
C LYS A 171 -10.30 15.88 -6.61
N ASN A 172 -9.33 15.92 -7.52
CA ASN A 172 -9.33 15.15 -8.77
C ASN A 172 -10.65 15.26 -9.55
N LEU A 173 -11.21 16.46 -9.64
CA LEU A 173 -12.50 16.70 -10.31
C LEU A 173 -12.34 17.02 -11.80
N ILE A 174 -11.19 17.57 -12.20
CA ILE A 174 -10.87 17.87 -13.60
C ILE A 174 -9.60 17.10 -13.97
N GLY A 175 -9.65 16.30 -15.03
CA GLY A 175 -8.55 15.42 -15.38
C GLY A 175 -8.78 14.66 -16.68
N SER A 176 -7.90 13.69 -16.93
CA SER A 176 -7.98 12.79 -18.09
C SER A 176 -7.53 11.37 -17.72
N PHE A 177 -8.03 10.40 -18.48
CA PHE A 177 -7.42 9.07 -18.55
C PHE A 177 -6.36 9.09 -19.65
N TRP A 178 -5.09 9.07 -19.27
CA TRP A 178 -3.93 9.10 -20.15
C TRP A 178 -2.88 8.11 -19.65
N GLN A 179 -2.67 7.02 -20.39
CA GLN A 179 -1.75 5.96 -19.95
C GLN A 179 -0.29 6.37 -20.19
N PRO A 180 0.60 6.20 -19.19
CA PRO A 180 2.02 6.38 -19.41
C PRO A 180 2.55 5.30 -20.34
N LYS A 181 3.57 5.62 -21.14
CA LYS A 181 4.27 4.65 -21.99
C LYS A 181 5.09 3.65 -21.18
N ARG A 182 5.61 4.09 -20.02
CA ARG A 182 6.37 3.29 -19.07
C ARG A 182 6.15 3.79 -17.64
N ILE A 183 6.26 2.88 -16.68
CA ILE A 183 6.24 3.17 -15.24
C ILE A 183 7.49 2.52 -14.64
N TYR A 184 8.46 3.31 -14.20
CA TYR A 184 9.73 2.84 -13.64
C TYR A 184 9.73 2.94 -12.11
N ILE A 185 9.48 1.82 -11.44
CA ILE A 185 9.45 1.73 -9.98
C ILE A 185 10.85 1.35 -9.49
N ASP A 186 11.68 2.38 -9.24
CA ASP A 186 13.00 2.21 -8.64
C ASP A 186 12.90 2.30 -7.12
N LEU A 187 13.07 1.17 -6.44
CA LEU A 187 12.92 1.08 -4.99
C LEU A 187 14.00 1.88 -4.22
N VAL A 188 15.08 2.28 -4.89
CA VAL A 188 16.14 3.13 -4.31
C VAL A 188 15.60 4.51 -3.91
N PHE A 189 14.51 4.99 -4.53
CA PHE A 189 13.87 6.23 -4.08
C PHE A 189 13.30 6.14 -2.66
N LEU A 190 12.96 4.93 -2.19
CA LEU A 190 12.47 4.76 -0.81
C LEU A 190 13.60 4.97 0.22
N GLU A 191 14.86 4.94 -0.18
CA GLU A 191 15.99 5.11 0.76
C GLU A 191 16.06 6.53 1.36
N THR A 192 15.49 7.52 0.67
CA THR A 192 15.45 8.93 1.12
C THR A 192 14.05 9.36 1.56
N ILE A 193 13.06 8.46 1.54
CA ILE A 193 11.69 8.78 1.87
C ILE A 193 11.57 9.12 3.37
N PRO A 194 10.82 10.17 3.75
CA PRO A 194 10.46 10.37 5.15
C PRO A 194 9.67 9.17 5.67
N GLU A 195 9.96 8.74 6.90
CA GLU A 195 9.31 7.55 7.49
C GLU A 195 7.78 7.68 7.50
N ARG A 196 7.24 8.87 7.79
CA ARG A 196 5.80 9.13 7.75
C ARG A 196 5.20 8.87 6.36
N GLU A 197 5.91 9.23 5.29
CA GLU A 197 5.46 9.00 3.90
C GLU A 197 5.56 7.52 3.48
N PHE A 198 6.54 6.79 4.03
CA PHE A 198 6.58 5.33 3.87
C PHE A 198 5.39 4.67 4.56
N THR A 199 5.15 4.99 5.85
CA THR A 199 3.99 4.49 6.60
C THR A 199 2.68 4.85 5.92
N ASN A 200 2.55 6.07 5.42
CA ASN A 200 1.42 6.53 4.60
C ASN A 200 1.18 5.60 3.39
N GLY A 201 2.24 5.21 2.66
CA GLY A 201 2.12 4.28 1.53
C GLY A 201 1.81 2.84 1.89
N MET A 202 2.19 2.38 3.08
CA MET A 202 1.87 1.01 3.53
C MET A 202 0.36 0.77 3.62
N ALA A 203 -0.45 1.82 3.81
CA ALA A 203 -1.91 1.69 3.79
C ALA A 203 -2.41 1.11 2.46
N GLU A 204 -1.87 1.57 1.34
CA GLU A 204 -2.26 1.11 0.00
C GLU A 204 -1.72 -0.30 -0.32
N VAL A 205 -0.56 -0.64 0.22
CA VAL A 205 0.00 -2.00 0.13
C VAL A 205 -0.88 -2.99 0.89
N ILE A 206 -1.24 -2.67 2.14
CA ILE A 206 -2.09 -3.49 2.99
C ILE A 206 -3.50 -3.61 2.40
N LYS A 207 -4.07 -2.51 1.91
CA LYS A 207 -5.35 -2.49 1.19
C LYS A 207 -5.33 -3.47 0.02
N SER A 208 -4.29 -3.40 -0.82
CA SER A 208 -4.17 -4.27 -1.99
C SER A 208 -4.08 -5.74 -1.58
N ALA A 209 -3.26 -6.07 -0.57
CA ALA A 209 -3.14 -7.44 -0.10
C ALA A 209 -4.45 -7.99 0.49
N ILE A 210 -5.11 -7.25 1.39
CA ILE A 210 -6.29 -7.76 2.09
C ILE A 210 -7.50 -7.99 1.16
N ILE A 211 -7.58 -7.30 0.02
CA ILE A 211 -8.67 -7.50 -0.96
C ILE A 211 -8.32 -8.49 -2.08
N SER A 212 -7.08 -8.98 -2.16
CA SER A 212 -6.60 -9.78 -3.31
C SER A 212 -5.90 -11.08 -2.96
N SER A 213 -5.19 -11.18 -1.84
CA SER A 213 -4.36 -12.33 -1.53
C SER A 213 -4.06 -12.46 -0.03
N GLU A 214 -4.54 -13.56 0.57
CA GLU A 214 -4.23 -13.90 1.96
C GLU A 214 -2.74 -14.18 2.18
N SER A 215 -2.08 -14.86 1.24
CA SER A 215 -0.64 -15.15 1.37
C SER A 215 0.19 -13.86 1.37
N ASN A 216 -0.16 -12.90 0.50
CA ASN A 216 0.50 -11.59 0.49
C ASN A 216 0.22 -10.81 1.78
N PHE A 217 -0.99 -10.89 2.32
CA PHE A 217 -1.33 -10.26 3.60
C PHE A 217 -0.52 -10.87 4.76
N ILE A 218 -0.38 -12.20 4.82
CA ILE A 218 0.46 -12.90 5.79
C ILE A 218 1.92 -12.49 5.67
N ASN A 219 2.43 -12.33 4.44
CA ASN A 219 3.79 -11.84 4.22
C ASN A 219 3.99 -10.43 4.79
N LEU A 220 2.97 -9.57 4.74
CA LEU A 220 3.03 -8.24 5.37
C LEU A 220 3.00 -8.33 6.90
N GLU A 221 2.18 -9.22 7.48
CA GLU A 221 2.12 -9.45 8.93
C GLU A 221 3.45 -9.96 9.48
N ASN A 222 4.10 -10.90 8.79
CA ASN A 222 5.36 -11.50 9.22
C ASN A 222 6.60 -10.67 8.82
N GLY A 223 6.44 -9.78 7.84
CA GLY A 223 7.52 -9.08 7.14
C GLY A 223 7.90 -7.71 7.70
N ILE A 224 7.24 -7.23 8.76
CA ILE A 224 7.32 -5.84 9.23
C ILE A 224 8.77 -5.38 9.45
N SER A 225 9.56 -6.16 10.20
CA SER A 225 10.96 -5.82 10.52
C SER A 225 11.83 -5.80 9.26
N HIS A 226 11.71 -6.81 8.40
CA HIS A 226 12.47 -6.93 7.16
C HIS A 226 12.11 -5.82 6.15
N ILE A 227 10.82 -5.50 5.99
CA ILE A 227 10.37 -4.42 5.10
C ILE A 227 10.92 -3.07 5.57
N ARG A 228 10.86 -2.79 6.88
CA ARG A 228 11.44 -1.57 7.45
C ARG A 228 12.96 -1.55 7.32
N GLU A 229 13.63 -2.67 7.54
CA GLU A 229 15.08 -2.81 7.38
C GLU A 229 15.52 -2.49 5.94
N ALA A 230 14.79 -2.99 4.94
CA ALA A 230 15.10 -2.77 3.53
C ALA A 230 15.12 -1.29 3.13
N VAL A 231 14.40 -0.44 3.87
CA VAL A 231 14.21 0.99 3.56
C VAL A 231 15.08 1.87 4.46
N PHE A 232 15.12 1.60 5.77
CA PHE A 232 15.70 2.51 6.76
C PHE A 232 17.10 2.12 7.25
N SER A 233 17.61 0.92 6.92
CA SER A 233 18.94 0.46 7.37
C SER A 233 20.07 0.81 6.39
N ASN A 234 20.03 1.99 5.78
CA ASN A 234 20.98 2.42 4.73
C ASN A 234 22.45 2.39 5.15
N SER A 235 22.75 2.53 6.45
CA SER A 235 24.11 2.46 7.01
C SER A 235 24.74 1.06 6.97
N LYS A 236 23.96 0.01 6.61
CA LYS A 236 24.42 -1.39 6.56
C LYS A 236 24.76 -1.90 5.16
N ARG A 237 24.92 -1.02 4.15
CA ARG A 237 25.26 -1.49 2.80
C ARG A 237 26.68 -2.05 2.76
N ASN A 238 26.79 -3.31 2.35
CA ASN A 238 28.07 -4.01 2.28
C ASN A 238 28.74 -3.87 0.90
N VAL A 239 27.97 -3.51 -0.13
CA VAL A 239 28.45 -3.36 -1.51
C VAL A 239 27.82 -2.15 -2.21
N PRO A 240 28.53 -1.52 -3.17
CA PRO A 240 27.95 -0.53 -4.08
C PRO A 240 26.75 -1.09 -4.83
N PHE A 241 25.73 -0.26 -5.06
CA PHE A 241 24.51 -0.64 -5.80
C PHE A 241 23.80 -1.90 -5.27
N GLN A 242 23.89 -2.15 -3.96
CA GLN A 242 23.22 -3.27 -3.30
C GLN A 242 21.75 -3.38 -3.70
N GLY A 243 21.36 -4.56 -4.18
CA GLY A 243 19.99 -4.86 -4.64
C GLY A 243 19.78 -4.75 -6.14
N ALA A 244 20.69 -4.09 -6.86
CA ALA A 244 20.63 -3.95 -8.32
C ALA A 244 20.55 -5.32 -9.00
N THR A 245 21.35 -6.29 -8.55
CA THR A 245 21.33 -7.67 -9.04
C THR A 245 20.87 -8.65 -7.96
N LEU A 246 20.38 -9.81 -8.36
CA LEU A 246 20.00 -10.93 -7.47
C LEU A 246 21.16 -11.33 -6.55
N ALA A 247 22.39 -11.29 -7.05
CA ALA A 247 23.59 -11.63 -6.27
C ALA A 247 23.86 -10.65 -5.11
N THR A 248 23.40 -9.39 -5.21
CA THR A 248 23.61 -8.37 -4.17
C THR A 248 22.33 -8.06 -3.38
N ARG A 249 21.19 -8.64 -3.77
CA ARG A 249 19.88 -8.38 -3.18
C ARG A 249 19.71 -9.15 -1.88
N THR A 250 19.41 -8.42 -0.81
CA THR A 250 19.14 -9.02 0.50
C THR A 250 17.75 -9.68 0.55
N PRO A 251 17.50 -10.59 1.51
CA PRO A 251 16.16 -11.12 1.75
C PRO A 251 15.13 -10.01 2.04
N SER A 252 15.51 -9.02 2.85
CA SER A 252 14.69 -7.85 3.17
C SER A 252 14.32 -7.03 1.92
N GLN A 253 15.27 -6.77 1.02
CA GLN A 253 15.00 -6.11 -0.27
C GLN A 253 14.11 -6.96 -1.19
N SER A 254 14.28 -8.29 -1.19
CA SER A 254 13.45 -9.21 -1.96
C SER A 254 12.00 -9.19 -1.48
N LEU A 255 11.77 -9.14 -0.17
CA LEU A 255 10.44 -9.05 0.41
C LEU A 255 9.77 -7.71 0.09
N LEU A 256 10.49 -6.59 0.20
CA LEU A 256 9.99 -5.26 -0.19
C LEU A 256 9.60 -5.21 -1.67
N LEU A 257 10.46 -5.70 -2.56
CA LEU A 257 10.19 -5.78 -3.99
C LEU A 257 8.95 -6.63 -4.28
N SER A 258 8.83 -7.78 -3.60
CA SER A 258 7.66 -8.64 -3.73
C SER A 258 6.37 -7.94 -3.31
N ALA A 259 6.35 -7.28 -2.14
CA ALA A 259 5.17 -6.58 -1.65
C ALA A 259 4.70 -5.46 -2.60
N ILE A 260 5.63 -4.65 -3.12
CA ILE A 260 5.34 -3.57 -4.08
C ILE A 260 4.87 -4.14 -5.42
N MET A 261 5.57 -5.17 -5.92
CA MET A 261 5.22 -5.84 -7.16
C MET A 261 3.81 -6.43 -7.11
N GLU A 262 3.44 -7.13 -6.04
CA GLU A 262 2.13 -7.76 -5.92
C GLU A 262 0.99 -6.74 -5.85
N ALA A 263 1.19 -5.61 -5.15
CA ALA A 263 0.23 -4.52 -5.16
C ALA A 263 0.10 -3.88 -6.56
N ALA A 264 1.23 -3.63 -7.25
CA ALA A 264 1.25 -3.10 -8.60
C ALA A 264 0.58 -4.04 -9.62
N LYS A 265 0.85 -5.35 -9.54
CA LYS A 265 0.21 -6.39 -10.35
C LYS A 265 -1.30 -6.41 -10.15
N PHE A 266 -1.75 -6.41 -8.90
CA PHE A 266 -3.18 -6.43 -8.61
C PHE A 266 -3.87 -5.19 -9.19
N LYS A 267 -3.29 -4.00 -9.01
CA LYS A 267 -3.83 -2.78 -9.61
C LYS A 267 -3.82 -2.83 -11.14
N ALA A 268 -2.72 -3.29 -11.74
CA ALA A 268 -2.58 -3.44 -13.18
C ALA A 268 -3.63 -4.39 -13.78
N ASP A 269 -3.88 -5.52 -13.12
CA ASP A 269 -4.91 -6.49 -13.52
C ASP A 269 -6.31 -5.88 -13.49
N ILE A 270 -6.67 -5.21 -12.39
CA ILE A 270 -7.96 -4.52 -12.24
C ILE A 270 -8.13 -3.43 -13.31
N VAL A 271 -7.09 -2.63 -13.58
CA VAL A 271 -7.13 -1.58 -14.60
C VAL A 271 -7.22 -2.17 -16.01
N THR A 272 -6.56 -3.29 -16.27
CA THR A 272 -6.61 -3.97 -17.57
C THR A 272 -8.04 -4.42 -17.89
N HIS A 273 -8.77 -4.88 -16.88
CA HIS A 273 -10.17 -5.30 -17.02
C HIS A 273 -11.17 -4.14 -16.95
N ASP A 274 -10.84 -3.02 -16.32
CA ASP A 274 -11.74 -1.87 -16.14
C ASP A 274 -10.98 -0.53 -16.13
N GLU A 275 -10.45 -0.14 -17.30
CA GLU A 275 -9.63 1.06 -17.46
C GLU A 275 -10.39 2.35 -17.06
N ARG A 276 -11.69 2.41 -17.35
CA ARG A 276 -12.51 3.62 -17.20
C ARG A 276 -13.30 3.69 -15.90
N ASP A 277 -13.03 2.79 -14.95
CA ASP A 277 -13.66 2.77 -13.62
C ASP A 277 -15.18 2.66 -13.64
N SER A 278 -15.67 1.67 -14.38
CA SER A 278 -17.09 1.41 -14.61
C SER A 278 -17.70 0.37 -13.66
N GLY A 279 -16.88 -0.42 -12.96
CA GLY A 279 -17.36 -1.49 -12.09
C GLY A 279 -16.27 -2.10 -11.21
N LEU A 280 -15.47 -3.01 -11.77
CA LEU A 280 -14.47 -3.82 -11.06
C LEU A 280 -13.43 -2.94 -10.35
N ARG A 281 -13.04 -1.81 -10.96
CA ARG A 281 -12.04 -0.89 -10.41
C ARG A 281 -12.50 -0.20 -9.11
N SER A 282 -13.81 -0.25 -8.81
CA SER A 282 -14.33 0.17 -7.50
C SER A 282 -13.72 -0.60 -6.33
N LEU A 283 -13.25 -1.84 -6.52
CA LEU A 283 -12.59 -2.63 -5.47
C LEU A 283 -11.36 -1.96 -4.89
N LEU A 284 -10.62 -1.18 -5.70
CA LEU A 284 -9.45 -0.42 -5.25
C LEU A 284 -9.80 0.67 -4.23
N ASN A 285 -11.09 0.94 -4.00
CA ASN A 285 -11.59 1.91 -3.04
C ASN A 285 -11.97 1.28 -1.68
N PHE A 286 -11.49 0.08 -1.35
CA PHE A 286 -11.61 -0.43 0.02
C PHE A 286 -10.99 0.55 1.03
N GLY A 287 -11.76 0.89 2.05
CA GLY A 287 -11.42 1.92 3.05
C GLY A 287 -11.57 3.36 2.56
N HIS A 288 -11.79 3.61 1.27
CA HIS A 288 -11.79 4.96 0.70
C HIS A 288 -13.12 5.68 0.82
N THR A 289 -14.24 4.98 1.01
CA THR A 289 -15.54 5.65 1.13
C THR A 289 -15.60 6.45 2.43
N ILE A 290 -15.18 5.83 3.54
CA ILE A 290 -15.05 6.51 4.83
C ILE A 290 -13.73 7.27 4.91
N GLY A 291 -12.64 6.71 4.40
CA GLY A 291 -11.32 7.33 4.42
C GLY A 291 -11.27 8.67 3.71
N HIS A 292 -11.88 8.81 2.52
CA HIS A 292 -11.95 10.11 1.85
C HIS A 292 -12.84 11.12 2.59
N ALA A 293 -13.90 10.67 3.26
CA ALA A 293 -14.73 11.55 4.07
C ALA A 293 -13.94 12.13 5.26
N ILE A 294 -13.11 11.30 5.89
CA ILE A 294 -12.17 11.73 6.94
C ILE A 294 -11.11 12.68 6.36
N GLU A 295 -10.50 12.30 5.23
CA GLU A 295 -9.44 13.07 4.56
C GLU A 295 -9.93 14.48 4.20
N ALA A 296 -11.15 14.61 3.67
CA ALA A 296 -11.72 15.90 3.31
C ALA A 296 -11.86 16.88 4.49
N ILE A 297 -11.89 16.39 5.73
CA ILE A 297 -11.98 17.21 6.95
C ILE A 297 -10.58 17.45 7.54
N LEU A 298 -9.76 16.40 7.62
CA LEU A 298 -8.51 16.40 8.40
C LEU A 298 -7.25 16.68 7.57
N SER A 299 -7.38 16.80 6.26
CA SER A 299 -6.27 17.25 5.42
C SER A 299 -6.03 18.76 5.61
N PRO A 300 -4.78 19.26 5.51
CA PRO A 300 -3.54 18.54 5.20
C PRO A 300 -2.82 17.89 6.40
N GLU A 301 -3.33 18.01 7.62
CA GLU A 301 -2.66 17.55 8.83
C GLU A 301 -2.55 16.01 8.88
N LEU A 302 -3.60 15.30 8.45
CA LEU A 302 -3.54 13.86 8.16
C LEU A 302 -3.27 13.61 6.68
N LEU A 303 -2.37 12.65 6.44
CA LEU A 303 -2.05 12.14 5.12
C LEU A 303 -3.14 11.19 4.61
N HIS A 304 -3.09 10.90 3.32
CA HIS A 304 -4.10 10.08 2.64
C HIS A 304 -4.21 8.67 3.25
N GLY A 305 -3.11 7.91 3.29
CA GLY A 305 -3.05 6.57 3.84
C GLY A 305 -3.40 6.48 5.33
N GLU A 306 -3.11 7.54 6.11
CA GLU A 306 -3.55 7.65 7.51
C GLU A 306 -5.09 7.74 7.61
N CYS A 307 -5.75 8.39 6.65
CA CYS A 307 -7.21 8.42 6.60
C CYS A 307 -7.77 7.09 6.07
N ILE A 308 -7.14 6.50 5.05
CA ILE A 308 -7.55 5.22 4.46
C ILE A 308 -7.44 4.08 5.48
N SER A 309 -6.41 4.05 6.33
CA SER A 309 -6.27 3.02 7.37
C SER A 309 -7.43 3.03 8.38
N ILE A 310 -7.88 4.21 8.81
CA ILE A 310 -9.08 4.35 9.67
C ILE A 310 -10.33 3.93 8.89
N GLY A 311 -10.43 4.34 7.62
CA GLY A 311 -11.53 3.96 6.73
C GLY A 311 -11.64 2.45 6.53
N MET A 312 -10.52 1.75 6.33
CA MET A 312 -10.47 0.29 6.17
C MET A 312 -11.02 -0.42 7.40
N ILE A 313 -10.70 0.05 8.61
CA ILE A 313 -11.27 -0.51 9.85
C ILE A 313 -12.77 -0.30 9.88
N LYS A 314 -13.26 0.91 9.59
CA LYS A 314 -14.70 1.21 9.63
C LYS A 314 -15.48 0.44 8.56
N GLU A 315 -14.93 0.26 7.36
CA GLU A 315 -15.55 -0.53 6.30
C GLU A 315 -15.53 -2.04 6.63
N ALA A 316 -14.47 -2.55 7.25
CA ALA A 316 -14.43 -3.93 7.76
C ALA A 316 -15.43 -4.14 8.92
N GLU A 317 -15.61 -3.16 9.81
CA GLU A 317 -16.62 -3.20 10.88
C GLU A 317 -18.06 -3.19 10.33
N ILE A 318 -18.31 -2.48 9.21
CA ILE A 318 -19.58 -2.53 8.48
C ILE A 318 -19.82 -3.94 7.92
N ALA A 319 -18.83 -4.52 7.23
CA ALA A 319 -18.94 -5.88 6.69
C ALA A 319 -19.21 -6.90 7.81
N ARG A 320 -18.54 -6.76 8.95
CA ARG A 320 -18.79 -7.58 10.16
C ARG A 320 -20.20 -7.37 10.72
N HIS A 321 -20.65 -6.12 10.80
CA HIS A 321 -21.99 -5.82 11.33
C HIS A 321 -23.11 -6.44 10.48
N LEU A 322 -22.91 -6.48 9.16
CA LEU A 322 -23.83 -7.08 8.21
C LEU A 322 -23.71 -8.62 8.12
N GLY A 323 -22.76 -9.23 8.83
CA GLY A 323 -22.57 -10.68 8.85
C GLY A 323 -21.80 -11.22 7.64
N HIS A 324 -21.12 -10.36 6.88
CA HIS A 324 -20.33 -10.76 5.71
C HIS A 324 -18.85 -11.03 6.05
N LEU A 325 -18.40 -10.60 7.23
CA LEU A 325 -17.02 -10.78 7.70
C LEU A 325 -17.05 -11.22 9.17
N ASN A 326 -16.21 -12.17 9.56
CA ASN A 326 -16.08 -12.52 10.98
C ASN A 326 -15.09 -11.59 11.71
N GLN A 327 -14.89 -11.78 13.02
CA GLN A 327 -14.02 -10.91 13.83
C GLN A 327 -12.53 -11.04 13.49
N VAL A 328 -12.09 -12.20 12.99
CA VAL A 328 -10.66 -12.53 12.86
C VAL A 328 -9.96 -11.61 11.83
N PRO A 329 -10.46 -11.44 10.59
CA PRO A 329 -9.92 -10.47 9.63
C PRO A 329 -9.90 -9.04 10.14
N VAL A 330 -10.92 -8.61 10.88
CA VAL A 330 -10.98 -7.25 11.45
C VAL A 330 -9.84 -7.04 12.44
N SER A 331 -9.62 -8.01 13.34
CA SER A 331 -8.52 -7.96 14.32
C SER A 331 -7.14 -8.02 13.66
N ARG A 332 -6.97 -8.86 12.64
CA ARG A 332 -5.71 -8.97 11.87
C ARG A 332 -5.40 -7.68 11.11
N LEU A 333 -6.39 -7.10 10.43
CA LEU A 333 -6.28 -5.80 9.76
C LEU A 333 -5.90 -4.68 10.73
N TYR A 334 -6.58 -4.61 11.87
CA TYR A 334 -6.26 -3.66 12.93
C TYR A 334 -4.79 -3.75 13.35
N ARG A 335 -4.31 -4.98 13.61
CA ARG A 335 -2.95 -5.21 14.08
C ARG A 335 -1.91 -4.84 13.02
N VAL A 336 -2.04 -5.35 11.79
CA VAL A 336 -1.04 -5.08 10.75
C VAL A 336 -0.92 -3.57 10.47
N LEU A 337 -2.05 -2.84 10.48
CA LEU A 337 -2.00 -1.38 10.32
C LEU A 337 -1.22 -0.71 11.45
N GLN A 338 -1.49 -1.09 12.70
CA GLN A 338 -0.75 -0.56 13.86
C GLN A 338 0.74 -0.90 13.81
N ASP A 339 1.08 -2.14 13.42
CA ASP A 339 2.47 -2.61 13.36
C ASP A 339 3.29 -1.86 12.29
N TYR A 340 2.66 -1.38 11.21
CA TYR A 340 3.27 -0.47 10.24
C TYR A 340 3.22 1.02 10.64
N GLY A 341 2.66 1.34 11.82
CA GLY A 341 2.58 2.69 12.38
C GLY A 341 1.36 3.51 11.96
N LEU A 342 0.42 2.93 11.21
CA LEU A 342 -0.79 3.60 10.74
C LEU A 342 -1.81 3.78 11.88
N PRO A 343 -2.62 4.86 11.85
CA PRO A 343 -3.74 5.00 12.76
C PRO A 343 -4.90 4.09 12.35
N VAL A 344 -5.61 3.58 13.34
CA VAL A 344 -6.79 2.72 13.22
C VAL A 344 -8.03 3.36 13.87
N SER A 345 -7.85 4.48 14.58
CA SER A 345 -8.93 5.26 15.15
C SER A 345 -8.63 6.77 15.19
N LEU A 346 -9.68 7.58 15.00
CA LEU A 346 -9.63 9.03 15.22
C LEU A 346 -9.43 9.40 16.70
N GLU A 347 -9.67 8.45 17.61
CA GLU A 347 -9.55 8.68 19.05
C GLU A 347 -8.11 8.60 19.56
N GLU A 348 -7.18 8.13 18.72
CA GLU A 348 -5.77 8.02 19.08
C GLU A 348 -5.16 9.38 19.42
N LYS A 349 -4.39 9.42 20.51
CA LYS A 349 -3.76 10.66 21.01
C LYS A 349 -2.92 11.34 19.92
N LYS A 350 -2.10 10.60 19.19
CA LYS A 350 -1.27 11.14 18.08
C LYS A 350 -2.11 11.86 17.02
N ILE A 351 -3.32 11.36 16.74
CA ILE A 351 -4.22 11.95 15.76
C ILE A 351 -4.84 13.22 16.30
N LYS A 352 -5.33 13.20 17.55
CA LYS A 352 -5.87 14.40 18.22
C LYS A 352 -4.82 15.52 18.31
N ASP A 353 -3.58 15.16 18.63
CA ASP A 353 -2.47 16.11 18.73
C ASP A 353 -2.14 16.75 17.37
N LEU A 354 -2.20 15.97 16.27
CA LEU A 354 -1.93 16.47 14.91
C LEU A 354 -3.04 17.39 14.36
N VAL A 355 -4.32 17.04 14.58
CA VAL A 355 -5.46 17.77 13.98
C VAL A 355 -5.99 18.91 14.85
N GLY A 356 -5.54 18.98 16.10
CA GLY A 356 -5.93 19.99 17.07
C GLY A 356 -7.44 20.02 17.31
N LYS A 357 -8.10 21.10 16.90
CA LYS A 357 -9.55 21.32 17.14
C LYS A 357 -10.45 20.75 16.05
N LYS A 358 -9.90 20.27 14.92
CA LYS A 358 -10.71 19.67 13.85
C LYS A 358 -11.38 18.40 14.36
N SER A 359 -12.64 18.19 14.02
CA SER A 359 -13.41 17.01 14.42
C SER A 359 -14.26 16.47 13.29
N CYS A 360 -14.37 15.14 13.22
CA CYS A 360 -15.18 14.44 12.24
C CYS A 360 -16.51 14.03 12.87
N THR A 361 -17.52 14.89 12.83
CA THR A 361 -18.87 14.50 13.27
C THR A 361 -19.49 13.54 12.25
N VAL A 362 -20.34 12.63 12.73
CA VAL A 362 -21.02 11.64 11.86
C VAL A 362 -21.80 12.35 10.75
N ASP A 363 -22.51 13.44 11.04
CA ASP A 363 -23.25 14.19 10.02
C ASP A 363 -22.35 14.82 8.97
N LYS A 364 -21.19 15.36 9.35
CA LYS A 364 -20.22 15.92 8.41
C LYS A 364 -19.65 14.84 7.49
N LEU A 365 -19.30 13.68 8.05
CA LEU A 365 -18.84 12.53 7.27
C LEU A 365 -19.91 12.05 6.29
N MET A 366 -21.15 11.86 6.77
CA MET A 366 -22.27 11.43 5.93
C MET A 366 -22.58 12.43 4.81
N GLU A 367 -22.44 13.73 5.06
CA GLU A 367 -22.62 14.78 4.05
C GLU A 367 -21.55 14.69 2.96
N ILE A 368 -20.27 14.53 3.34
CA ILE A 368 -19.18 14.39 2.37
C ILE A 368 -19.33 13.10 1.56
N MET A 369 -19.79 12.02 2.19
CA MET A 369 -20.07 10.76 1.51
C MET A 369 -21.24 10.83 0.51
N LYS A 370 -21.93 11.97 0.33
CA LYS A 370 -22.95 12.17 -0.73
C LYS A 370 -22.37 12.54 -2.09
N VAL A 371 -21.10 12.95 -2.15
CA VAL A 371 -20.42 13.30 -3.40
C VAL A 371 -19.32 12.29 -3.75
N ASP A 372 -19.32 11.13 -3.09
CA ASP A 372 -18.43 10.03 -3.44
C ASP A 372 -18.75 9.52 -4.86
N LYS A 373 -17.70 9.33 -5.66
CA LYS A 373 -17.82 8.97 -7.09
C LYS A 373 -18.48 7.60 -7.32
N LYS A 374 -18.58 6.76 -6.28
CA LYS A 374 -19.16 5.40 -6.34
C LYS A 374 -20.66 5.37 -6.10
N ILE A 375 -21.30 6.50 -5.77
CA ILE A 375 -22.73 6.56 -5.47
C ILE A 375 -23.56 6.18 -6.69
N GLN A 376 -24.66 5.47 -6.46
CA GLN A 376 -25.68 5.19 -7.47
C GLN A 376 -26.99 5.84 -7.04
N GLY A 377 -27.36 6.96 -7.68
CA GLY A 377 -28.50 7.76 -7.24
C GLY A 377 -28.22 8.43 -5.91
N ASP A 378 -28.95 8.05 -4.87
CA ASP A 378 -28.79 8.50 -3.48
C ASP A 378 -28.11 7.43 -2.57
N GLN A 379 -27.80 6.26 -3.13
CA GLN A 379 -27.32 5.11 -2.38
C GLN A 379 -25.79 5.05 -2.33
N LYS A 380 -25.25 5.00 -1.10
CA LYS A 380 -23.80 4.89 -0.85
C LYS A 380 -23.33 3.45 -1.11
N ARG A 381 -22.18 3.33 -1.79
CA ARG A 381 -21.55 2.05 -2.09
C ARG A 381 -20.20 1.92 -1.38
N ILE A 382 -20.00 0.81 -0.67
CA ILE A 382 -18.81 0.50 0.14
C ILE A 382 -18.24 -0.84 -0.32
N VAL A 383 -16.91 -0.95 -0.43
CA VAL A 383 -16.27 -2.25 -0.69
C VAL A 383 -16.25 -3.03 0.61
N MET A 384 -16.81 -4.24 0.61
CA MET A 384 -16.86 -5.10 1.79
C MET A 384 -15.98 -6.32 1.59
N LEU A 385 -15.24 -6.70 2.62
CA LEU A 385 -14.52 -7.96 2.67
C LEU A 385 -15.49 -9.10 2.98
N SER A 386 -15.21 -10.29 2.45
CA SER A 386 -15.83 -11.55 2.91
C SER A 386 -14.86 -12.40 3.73
N SER A 387 -13.57 -12.34 3.41
CA SER A 387 -12.45 -12.91 4.16
C SER A 387 -11.18 -12.17 3.78
N ILE A 388 -10.03 -12.51 4.38
CA ILE A 388 -8.75 -11.94 3.93
C ILE A 388 -8.46 -12.45 2.52
N GLY A 389 -8.08 -11.55 1.63
CA GLY A 389 -7.84 -11.81 0.21
C GLY A 389 -9.10 -11.82 -0.64
N ASN A 390 -10.30 -11.63 -0.05
CA ASN A 390 -11.56 -11.71 -0.78
C ASN A 390 -12.54 -10.58 -0.42
N THR A 391 -13.27 -10.13 -1.45
CA THR A 391 -14.35 -9.16 -1.34
C THR A 391 -15.70 -9.85 -1.49
N TYR A 392 -16.71 -9.35 -0.77
CA TYR A 392 -18.07 -9.89 -0.75
C TYR A 392 -18.71 -9.88 -2.15
N GLU A 393 -18.53 -8.79 -2.88
CA GLU A 393 -18.86 -8.68 -4.30
C GLU A 393 -17.62 -8.22 -5.07
N LYS A 394 -17.56 -8.52 -6.38
CA LYS A 394 -16.52 -7.98 -7.28
C LYS A 394 -16.76 -6.52 -7.69
N LYS A 395 -17.35 -5.74 -6.79
CA LYS A 395 -17.66 -4.30 -6.90
C LYS A 395 -18.03 -3.78 -5.51
N ALA A 396 -18.14 -2.46 -5.35
CA ALA A 396 -18.69 -1.87 -4.13
C ALA A 396 -20.19 -2.22 -3.96
N THR A 397 -20.61 -2.55 -2.74
CA THR A 397 -21.96 -2.97 -2.35
C THR A 397 -22.76 -1.80 -1.79
N ILE A 398 -24.07 -1.75 -2.07
CA ILE A 398 -24.96 -0.73 -1.50
C ILE A 398 -25.12 -0.96 0.00
N VAL A 399 -24.89 0.08 0.81
CA VAL A 399 -25.04 0.02 2.27
C VAL A 399 -25.99 1.12 2.74
N ALA A 400 -26.96 0.75 3.58
CA ALA A 400 -27.92 1.69 4.14
C ALA A 400 -27.23 2.74 5.04
N ASP A 401 -27.67 3.99 4.94
CA ASP A 401 -27.17 5.10 5.75
C ASP A 401 -27.24 4.84 7.26
N SER A 402 -28.27 4.11 7.72
CA SER A 402 -28.44 3.73 9.12
C SER A 402 -27.32 2.82 9.64
N VAL A 403 -26.80 1.92 8.79
CA VAL A 403 -25.69 1.03 9.10
C VAL A 403 -24.39 1.82 9.21
N ILE A 404 -24.12 2.69 8.22
CA ILE A 404 -22.92 3.54 8.22
C ILE A 404 -22.92 4.45 9.44
N ARG A 405 -24.05 5.14 9.71
CA ARG A 405 -24.21 5.99 10.89
C ARG A 405 -23.98 5.23 12.18
N LYS A 406 -24.48 4.00 12.30
CA LYS A 406 -24.29 3.17 13.50
C LYS A 406 -22.81 2.88 13.78
N ILE A 407 -22.03 2.56 12.74
CA ILE A 407 -20.60 2.24 12.89
C ILE A 407 -19.74 3.48 13.12
N LEU A 408 -20.13 4.63 12.55
CA LEU A 408 -19.43 5.89 12.78
C LEU A 408 -19.81 6.55 14.12
N SER A 409 -20.96 6.21 14.70
CA SER A 409 -21.42 6.84 15.93
C SER A 409 -20.63 6.36 17.15
N PRO A 410 -20.22 7.26 18.06
CA PRO A 410 -19.49 6.88 19.28
C PRO A 410 -20.40 6.22 20.32
N ALA A 411 -21.71 6.29 20.15
CA ALA A 411 -22.71 5.78 21.08
C ALA A 411 -23.86 5.10 20.34
N ILE A 412 -24.51 4.14 21.01
CA ILE A 412 -25.64 3.38 20.47
C ILE A 412 -26.88 3.67 21.31
N LYS A 413 -27.97 4.05 20.66
CA LYS A 413 -29.30 4.12 21.28
C LYS A 413 -30.00 2.77 21.14
N ILE A 414 -30.26 2.10 22.27
CA ILE A 414 -31.01 0.85 22.30
C ILE A 414 -32.50 1.19 22.40
N LEU A 415 -33.28 0.75 21.42
CA LEU A 415 -34.74 0.95 21.41
C LEU A 415 -35.42 -0.18 22.18
N PRO A 416 -36.52 0.11 22.92
CA PRO A 416 -37.31 -0.94 23.54
C PRO A 416 -37.91 -1.85 22.47
N VAL A 417 -38.03 -3.14 22.79
CA VAL A 417 -38.73 -4.09 21.92
C VAL A 417 -40.22 -3.74 21.92
N THR A 418 -40.68 -3.02 20.91
CA THR A 418 -42.12 -2.76 20.71
C THR A 418 -42.73 -3.99 20.05
N SER A 419 -43.60 -4.66 20.79
CA SER A 419 -44.15 -5.99 20.52
C SER A 419 -45.07 -6.07 19.30
N SER A 420 -44.66 -6.87 18.31
CA SER A 420 -45.53 -7.73 17.49
C SER A 420 -44.65 -8.63 16.61
N ASN A 421 -44.60 -9.94 16.92
CA ASN A 421 -43.87 -11.04 16.23
C ASN A 421 -42.61 -11.61 16.92
N ILE A 422 -42.63 -11.81 18.23
CA ILE A 422 -41.68 -12.76 18.86
C ILE A 422 -42.47 -14.02 19.23
N SER A 423 -42.70 -14.89 18.23
CA SER A 423 -42.60 -16.33 18.50
C SER A 423 -41.25 -16.55 19.18
N SER A 424 -41.17 -17.34 20.25
CA SER A 424 -39.92 -17.63 20.97
C SER A 424 -38.77 -17.90 19.99
N ILE A 425 -37.86 -16.93 19.82
CA ILE A 425 -36.70 -17.12 18.95
C ILE A 425 -35.63 -17.78 19.81
N HIS A 426 -35.39 -19.06 19.57
CA HIS A 426 -34.22 -19.74 20.11
C HIS A 426 -33.01 -19.36 19.27
N VAL A 427 -32.06 -18.65 19.89
CA VAL A 427 -30.79 -18.25 19.26
C VAL A 427 -29.65 -18.94 20.00
N THR A 428 -28.77 -19.61 19.27
CA THR A 428 -27.48 -20.09 19.78
C THR A 428 -26.43 -19.04 19.45
N MET A 429 -25.76 -18.51 20.48
CA MET A 429 -24.70 -17.52 20.32
C MET A 429 -23.37 -18.11 20.76
N THR A 430 -22.34 -17.95 19.92
CA THR A 430 -20.96 -18.29 20.26
C THR A 430 -20.23 -17.03 20.68
N THR A 431 -19.65 -17.02 21.89
CA THR A 431 -18.80 -15.93 22.36
C THR A 431 -17.35 -16.14 21.92
N PRO A 432 -16.50 -15.08 21.89
CA PRO A 432 -15.07 -15.25 21.70
C PRO A 432 -14.47 -16.25 22.70
N GLY A 433 -13.42 -16.96 22.28
CA GLY A 433 -12.72 -17.93 23.11
C GLY A 433 -12.17 -17.31 24.41
N SER A 434 -12.09 -18.12 25.47
CA SER A 434 -11.42 -17.69 26.70
C SER A 434 -9.91 -17.62 26.49
N LYS A 435 -9.31 -16.43 26.65
CA LYS A 435 -7.86 -16.23 26.56
C LYS A 435 -7.08 -17.27 27.37
N SER A 436 -7.55 -17.55 28.58
CA SER A 436 -6.91 -18.49 29.52
C SER A 436 -6.85 -19.92 28.96
N ILE A 437 -7.95 -20.39 28.35
CA ILE A 437 -8.04 -21.72 27.74
C ILE A 437 -7.27 -21.74 26.43
N SER A 438 -7.43 -20.72 25.58
CA SER A 438 -6.76 -20.63 24.29
C SER A 438 -5.23 -20.66 24.41
N ASN A 439 -4.66 -19.88 25.33
CA ASN A 439 -3.21 -19.86 25.55
C ASN A 439 -2.66 -21.23 25.99
N ARG A 440 -3.40 -21.95 26.84
CA ARG A 440 -3.00 -23.30 27.31
C ARG A 440 -3.16 -24.35 26.22
N ALA A 441 -4.28 -24.32 25.51
CA ALA A 441 -4.55 -25.24 24.42
C ALA A 441 -3.47 -25.14 23.33
N LEU A 442 -3.03 -23.93 22.99
CA LEU A 442 -1.96 -23.71 22.02
C LEU A 442 -0.64 -24.39 22.43
N ILE A 443 -0.18 -24.14 23.67
CA ILE A 443 1.07 -24.72 24.18
C ILE A 443 0.99 -26.24 24.25
N LEU A 444 -0.09 -26.79 24.79
CA LEU A 444 -0.27 -28.23 24.91
C LEU A 444 -0.36 -28.91 23.53
N ALA A 445 -1.03 -28.28 22.55
CA ALA A 445 -1.08 -28.79 21.19
C ALA A 445 0.31 -28.77 20.53
N ALA A 446 1.09 -27.71 20.74
CA ALA A 446 2.45 -27.59 20.19
C ALA A 446 3.43 -28.62 20.79
N LEU A 447 3.33 -28.88 22.09
CA LEU A 447 4.16 -29.88 22.78
C LEU A 447 3.70 -31.33 22.54
N GLY A 448 2.47 -31.53 22.04
CA GLY A 448 1.92 -32.84 21.72
C GLY A 448 2.52 -33.47 20.46
N ASN A 449 2.19 -34.75 20.24
CA ASN A 449 2.47 -35.45 18.99
C ASN A 449 1.26 -35.37 18.05
N GLY A 450 1.52 -35.22 16.75
CA GLY A 450 0.48 -35.17 15.70
C GLY A 450 -0.14 -33.78 15.51
N THR A 451 -1.29 -33.74 14.83
CA THR A 451 -1.99 -32.48 14.49
C THR A 451 -3.26 -32.31 15.31
N CYS A 452 -3.36 -31.20 16.05
CA CYS A 452 -4.56 -30.80 16.78
C CYS A 452 -5.26 -29.62 16.08
N ARG A 453 -6.58 -29.67 15.93
CA ARG A 453 -7.38 -28.57 15.36
C ARG A 453 -8.10 -27.80 16.46
N LEU A 454 -7.60 -26.60 16.76
CA LEU A 454 -8.14 -25.72 17.79
C LEU A 454 -9.21 -24.82 17.18
N LYS A 455 -10.48 -25.04 17.55
CA LYS A 455 -11.62 -24.20 17.14
C LYS A 455 -11.98 -23.20 18.22
N GLY A 456 -12.42 -22.00 17.82
CA GLY A 456 -12.79 -20.93 18.76
C GLY A 456 -11.60 -20.44 19.59
N LEU A 457 -10.38 -20.59 19.07
CA LEU A 457 -9.18 -20.06 19.69
C LEU A 457 -9.25 -18.54 19.68
N LEU A 458 -9.06 -17.89 20.83
CA LEU A 458 -8.95 -16.44 20.86
C LEU A 458 -7.62 -16.00 20.26
N TYR A 459 -7.67 -15.42 19.06
CA TYR A 459 -6.52 -14.76 18.46
C TYR A 459 -6.20 -13.46 19.22
N SER A 460 -5.14 -13.51 20.01
CA SER A 460 -4.65 -12.42 20.87
C SER A 460 -3.13 -12.27 20.77
N ASP A 461 -2.60 -11.17 21.32
CA ASP A 461 -1.15 -10.91 21.38
C ASP A 461 -0.38 -12.10 21.95
N ASP A 462 -0.88 -12.69 23.04
CA ASP A 462 -0.27 -13.85 23.69
C ASP A 462 -0.18 -15.05 22.73
N THR A 463 -1.29 -15.43 22.07
CA THR A 463 -1.30 -16.57 21.14
C THR A 463 -0.39 -16.34 19.94
N GLN A 464 -0.33 -15.12 19.42
CA GLN A 464 0.44 -14.82 18.22
C GLN A 464 1.94 -14.89 18.48
N VAL A 465 2.44 -14.19 19.51
CA VAL A 465 3.87 -14.22 19.81
C VAL A 465 4.32 -15.61 20.29
N MET A 466 3.43 -16.38 20.92
CA MET A 466 3.70 -17.78 21.24
C MET A 466 3.83 -18.65 19.99
N MET A 467 2.95 -18.52 18.99
CA MET A 467 3.09 -19.27 17.73
C MET A 467 4.41 -18.95 17.03
N VAL A 468 4.76 -17.67 16.90
CA VAL A 468 6.03 -17.24 16.29
C VAL A 468 7.23 -17.79 17.06
N ALA A 469 7.21 -17.70 18.39
CA ALA A 469 8.26 -18.25 19.23
C ALA A 469 8.40 -19.76 19.07
N LEU A 470 7.29 -20.50 19.10
CA LEU A 470 7.28 -21.96 18.93
C LEU A 470 7.76 -22.39 17.53
N GLN A 471 7.50 -21.59 16.49
CA GLN A 471 8.07 -21.81 15.15
C GLN A 471 9.59 -21.61 15.13
N LYS A 472 10.09 -20.51 15.73
CA LYS A 472 11.53 -20.25 15.83
C LYS A 472 12.26 -21.33 16.63
N LEU A 473 11.62 -21.85 17.67
CA LEU A 473 12.08 -22.99 18.45
C LEU A 473 11.92 -24.34 17.72
N ARG A 474 11.38 -24.35 16.51
CA ARG A 474 11.04 -25.54 15.72
C ARG A 474 10.16 -26.56 16.47
N GLY A 475 9.42 -26.09 17.48
CA GLY A 475 8.60 -26.92 18.36
C GLY A 475 7.22 -27.25 17.80
N ALA A 476 6.73 -26.51 16.80
CA ALA A 476 5.48 -26.80 16.13
C ALA A 476 5.37 -26.10 14.77
N LYS A 477 4.45 -26.59 13.94
CA LYS A 477 3.97 -25.91 12.72
C LYS A 477 2.51 -25.50 12.92
N PHE A 478 2.16 -24.34 12.38
CA PHE A 478 0.84 -23.73 12.52
C PHE A 478 0.27 -23.43 11.14
N GLU A 479 -1.00 -23.79 10.94
CA GLU A 479 -1.74 -23.51 9.71
C GLU A 479 -3.16 -23.08 10.09
N TRP A 480 -3.65 -22.02 9.45
CA TRP A 480 -5.02 -21.56 9.63
C TRP A 480 -5.94 -22.23 8.60
N GLU A 481 -7.04 -22.79 9.08
CA GLU A 481 -8.12 -23.37 8.28
C GLU A 481 -9.40 -22.55 8.49
N ASN A 482 -10.34 -22.61 7.53
CA ASN A 482 -11.68 -21.99 7.62
C ASN A 482 -11.64 -20.48 7.92
N ASP A 483 -10.97 -19.70 7.08
CA ASP A 483 -10.88 -18.23 7.21
C ASP A 483 -10.36 -17.76 8.59
N GLY A 484 -9.45 -18.52 9.18
CA GLY A 484 -8.84 -18.22 10.48
C GLY A 484 -9.66 -18.64 11.70
N GLU A 485 -10.75 -19.39 11.53
CA GLU A 485 -11.56 -19.87 12.66
C GLU A 485 -10.99 -21.12 13.33
N THR A 486 -10.16 -21.88 12.61
CA THR A 486 -9.52 -23.10 13.12
C THR A 486 -8.02 -22.99 12.96
N LEU A 487 -7.28 -23.21 14.05
CA LEU A 487 -5.83 -23.34 14.01
C LEU A 487 -5.44 -24.82 14.03
N ALA A 488 -4.86 -25.31 12.94
CA ALA A 488 -4.20 -26.60 12.89
C ALA A 488 -2.78 -26.47 13.45
N VAL A 489 -2.51 -27.16 14.55
CA VAL A 489 -1.22 -27.19 15.23
C VAL A 489 -0.62 -28.57 15.05
N THR A 490 0.43 -28.67 14.24
CA THR A 490 1.24 -29.89 14.14
C THR A 490 2.38 -29.80 15.16
N GLY A 491 2.22 -30.49 16.29
CA GLY A 491 3.15 -30.44 17.41
C GLY A 491 4.43 -31.24 17.17
N GLY A 492 5.52 -30.75 17.75
CA GLY A 492 6.86 -31.34 17.65
C GLY A 492 7.16 -32.40 18.71
N GLY A 493 6.16 -32.82 19.50
CA GLY A 493 6.36 -33.83 20.55
C GLY A 493 7.27 -33.39 21.70
N GLY A 494 7.39 -32.08 21.92
CA GLY A 494 8.31 -31.50 22.90
C GLY A 494 9.76 -31.39 22.42
N ASN A 495 10.06 -31.76 21.18
CA ASN A 495 11.38 -31.59 20.58
C ASN A 495 11.55 -30.13 20.11
N LEU A 496 12.28 -29.33 20.90
CA LEU A 496 12.54 -27.91 20.66
C LEU A 496 14.03 -27.69 20.41
N GLN A 497 14.37 -26.68 19.63
CA GLN A 497 15.75 -26.29 19.31
C GLN A 497 16.05 -24.87 19.81
N VAL A 498 17.32 -24.61 20.10
CA VAL A 498 17.80 -23.25 20.38
C VAL A 498 17.52 -22.37 19.15
N PRO A 499 16.84 -21.21 19.31
CA PRO A 499 16.56 -20.35 18.18
C PRO A 499 17.83 -19.59 17.77
N ASP A 500 17.96 -19.29 16.47
CA ASP A 500 19.11 -18.54 15.94
C ASP A 500 19.15 -17.07 16.43
N ASP A 501 17.98 -16.53 16.79
CA ASP A 501 17.78 -15.15 17.25
C ASP A 501 16.96 -15.08 18.53
N GLU A 502 16.97 -13.92 19.18
CA GLU A 502 16.10 -13.62 20.31
C GLU A 502 14.59 -13.79 19.98
N LEU A 503 13.84 -14.22 21.01
CA LEU A 503 12.39 -14.35 20.95
C LEU A 503 11.73 -13.06 21.46
N TYR A 504 11.31 -12.19 20.54
CA TYR A 504 10.54 -10.99 20.89
C TYR A 504 9.09 -11.35 21.22
N LEU A 505 8.66 -11.05 22.45
CA LEU A 505 7.30 -11.34 22.93
C LEU A 505 6.44 -10.08 23.16
N GLY A 506 6.98 -8.89 22.91
CA GLY A 506 6.33 -7.63 23.26
C GLY A 506 5.96 -7.56 24.74
N ASN A 507 4.75 -7.06 25.04
CA ASN A 507 4.22 -7.01 26.41
C ASN A 507 3.25 -8.19 26.71
N ALA A 508 3.46 -9.34 26.07
CA ALA A 508 2.60 -10.51 26.25
C ALA A 508 2.98 -11.28 27.54
N GLY A 509 2.37 -10.86 28.65
CA GLY A 509 2.68 -11.41 29.96
C GLY A 509 2.45 -12.93 30.07
N THR A 510 1.36 -13.47 29.49
CA THR A 510 1.08 -14.91 29.58
C THR A 510 2.07 -15.70 28.73
N ALA A 511 2.34 -15.21 27.52
CA ALA A 511 3.32 -15.80 26.62
C ALA A 511 4.69 -15.91 27.29
N SER A 512 5.15 -14.84 27.96
CA SER A 512 6.45 -14.86 28.62
C SER A 512 6.54 -15.94 29.69
N ARG A 513 5.51 -16.10 30.55
CA ARG A 513 5.53 -17.12 31.61
C ARG A 513 5.52 -18.54 31.04
N PHE A 514 4.70 -18.81 30.04
CA PHE A 514 4.64 -20.14 29.42
C PHE A 514 5.92 -20.47 28.67
N LEU A 515 6.42 -19.55 27.84
CA LEU A 515 7.63 -19.79 27.07
C LEU A 515 8.88 -19.92 27.96
N THR A 516 8.96 -19.21 29.09
CA THR A 516 10.05 -19.42 30.06
C THR A 516 10.15 -20.89 30.48
N THR A 517 9.04 -21.55 30.78
CA THR A 517 9.03 -22.98 31.13
C THR A 517 9.17 -23.91 29.93
N VAL A 518 8.68 -23.52 28.75
CA VAL A 518 8.83 -24.34 27.54
C VAL A 518 10.27 -24.37 27.07
N CYS A 519 10.99 -23.24 27.14
CA CYS A 519 12.39 -23.17 26.72
C CYS A 519 13.32 -24.04 27.59
N THR A 520 12.94 -24.40 28.82
CA THR A 520 13.73 -25.33 29.64
C THR A 520 13.63 -26.78 29.17
N LEU A 521 12.76 -27.09 28.20
CA LEU A 521 12.65 -28.43 27.59
C LEU A 521 13.67 -28.65 26.46
N ILE A 522 14.38 -27.61 26.02
CA ILE A 522 15.42 -27.73 25.00
C ILE A 522 16.56 -28.58 25.58
N SER A 523 16.93 -29.65 24.89
CA SER A 523 18.03 -30.53 25.28
C SER A 523 19.36 -29.78 25.23
N ALA A 524 20.27 -30.07 26.15
CA ALA A 524 21.63 -29.52 26.14
C ALA A 524 22.49 -30.04 24.96
N GLU A 525 22.01 -31.06 24.24
CA GLU A 525 22.75 -31.73 23.15
C GLU A 525 22.37 -31.27 21.73
N THR A 526 21.51 -30.25 21.58
CA THR A 526 21.06 -29.69 20.28
C THR A 526 21.67 -28.36 19.93
#